data_AF-A0A6P0MA36-F1
#
_entry.id   AF-A0A6P0MA36-F1
#
_cell.length_a   1.000
_cell.length_b   1.000
_cell.length_c   1.000
_cell.angle_alpha   90.00
_cell.angle_beta   90.00
_cell.angle_gamma   90.00
#
_symmetry.space_group_name_H-M   'P 1'
#
loop_
_entity.id
_entity.type
_entity.pdbx_description
1 polymer ?
#
loop_
_entity_poly.entity_id
_entity_poly.type
_entity_poly.pdbx_seq_one_letter_code
_entity_poly.pdbx_strand_id
1 'polypeptide(L)'
;MVTAGLSEARQGFRPLPSVKDEIEQITRNVSGSVLVNQEFTRSNFVREMSTKRNVVHLATHGQFSSNAGIKALQEGNTPEYEGVVDGESVASET
;
A
#
# COMPACT_ATOMS: atom_id res chain seq x y z
N MET A 1 7.25 -6.46 -13.86
CA MET A 1 6.66 -6.49 -12.51
C MET A 1 5.97 -5.16 -12.22
N VAL A 2 5.08 -5.10 -11.23
CA VAL A 2 4.64 -3.84 -10.60
C VAL A 2 5.08 -3.87 -9.15
N THR A 3 5.79 -2.83 -8.72
CA THR A 3 6.23 -2.64 -7.34
C THR A 3 5.51 -1.41 -6.82
N ALA A 4 4.76 -1.56 -5.73
CA ALA A 4 3.99 -0.49 -5.13
C ALA A 4 4.19 -0.43 -3.62
N GLY A 5 4.24 0.77 -3.04
CA GLY A 5 4.38 0.90 -1.59
C GLY A 5 4.10 2.29 -1.02
N LEU A 6 3.86 2.31 0.29
CA LEU A 6 3.59 3.51 1.06
C LEU A 6 4.53 3.55 2.28
N SER A 7 5.44 4.51 2.26
CA SER A 7 6.43 4.71 3.34
C SER A 7 6.07 5.83 4.32
N GLU A 8 5.26 6.77 3.86
CA GLU A 8 4.84 7.94 4.64
C GLU A 8 3.67 7.61 5.57
N ALA A 9 3.59 8.34 6.69
CA ALA A 9 2.45 8.26 7.59
C ALA A 9 1.19 8.74 6.86
N ARG A 10 0.05 8.08 7.13
CA ARG A 10 -1.23 8.44 6.51
C ARG A 10 -2.39 7.89 7.33
N GLN A 11 -3.52 8.60 7.40
CA GLN A 11 -4.78 8.13 8.04
C GLN A 11 -4.59 7.53 9.45
N GLY A 12 -3.74 8.13 10.27
CA GLY A 12 -3.44 7.64 11.64
C GLY A 12 -2.49 6.44 11.71
N PHE A 13 -2.05 5.87 10.58
CA PHE A 13 -1.00 4.87 10.54
C PHE A 13 0.39 5.50 10.60
N ARG A 14 1.29 4.86 11.36
CA ARG A 14 2.70 5.25 11.47
C ARG A 14 3.44 5.03 10.15
N PRO A 15 4.49 5.83 9.86
CA PRO A 15 5.28 5.64 8.65
C PRO A 15 6.00 4.28 8.64
N LEU A 16 6.21 3.73 7.44
CA LEU A 16 6.98 2.52 7.17
C LEU A 16 8.25 2.89 6.38
N PRO A 17 9.27 3.50 7.01
CA PRO A 17 10.42 4.06 6.28
C PRO A 17 11.22 3.02 5.48
N SER A 18 11.30 1.78 5.97
CA SER A 18 12.01 0.68 5.30
C SER A 18 11.41 0.28 3.95
N VAL A 19 10.18 0.68 3.64
CA VAL A 19 9.54 0.44 2.34
C VAL A 19 10.37 1.04 1.20
N LYS A 20 11.00 2.21 1.41
CA LYS A 20 11.86 2.81 0.38
C LYS A 20 13.06 1.92 0.07
N ASP A 21 13.76 1.46 1.10
CA ASP A 21 14.93 0.59 0.96
C ASP A 21 14.57 -0.75 0.31
N GLU A 22 13.44 -1.35 0.69
CA GLU A 22 12.94 -2.60 0.12
C GLU A 22 12.68 -2.46 -1.39
N ILE A 23 11.97 -1.40 -1.79
CA ILE A 23 11.64 -1.14 -3.20
C ILE A 23 12.92 -0.87 -4.00
N GLU A 24 13.88 -0.12 -3.47
CA GLU A 24 15.18 0.12 -4.10
C GLU A 24 16.00 -1.17 -4.27
N GLN A 25 15.93 -2.10 -3.31
CA GLN A 25 16.63 -3.39 -3.41
C GLN A 25 16.00 -4.31 -4.46
N ILE A 26 14.68 -4.35 -4.54
CA ILE A 26 13.95 -5.18 -5.51
C ILE A 26 14.19 -4.66 -6.93
N THR A 27 14.05 -3.35 -7.14
CA THR A 27 14.11 -2.73 -8.47
C THR A 27 15.52 -2.74 -9.08
N ARG A 28 16.57 -2.95 -8.27
CA ARG A 28 17.93 -3.24 -8.74
C ARG A 28 18.04 -4.54 -9.53
N ASN A 29 17.21 -5.54 -9.20
CA ASN A 29 17.30 -6.88 -9.77
C ASN A 29 16.13 -7.23 -10.68
N VAL A 30 14.98 -6.55 -10.52
CA VAL A 30 13.75 -6.84 -11.26
C VAL A 30 13.17 -5.55 -11.82
N SER A 31 13.24 -5.38 -13.14
CA SER A 31 12.68 -4.23 -13.83
C SER A 31 11.14 -4.25 -13.83
N GLY A 32 10.53 -3.08 -13.67
CA GLY A 32 9.09 -2.95 -13.61
C GLY A 32 8.65 -1.53 -13.35
N SER A 33 7.33 -1.33 -13.28
CA SER A 33 6.75 -0.06 -12.85
C SER A 33 6.86 0.07 -11.34
N VAL A 34 7.17 1.28 -10.88
CA VAL A 34 7.34 1.60 -9.46
C VAL A 34 6.35 2.70 -9.10
N LEU A 35 5.51 2.45 -8.11
CA LEU A 35 4.53 3.41 -7.58
C LEU A 35 4.79 3.58 -6.08
N VAL A 36 5.31 4.72 -5.64
CA VAL A 36 5.65 4.97 -4.22
C VAL A 36 5.00 6.24 -3.73
N ASN A 37 4.49 6.20 -2.49
CA ASN A 37 3.85 7.32 -1.82
C ASN A 37 2.79 7.96 -2.72
N GLN A 38 2.94 9.23 -3.10
CA GLN A 38 1.97 9.98 -3.89
C GLN A 38 1.62 9.33 -5.25
N GLU A 39 2.54 8.54 -5.81
CA GLU A 39 2.29 7.78 -7.05
C GLU A 39 1.50 6.49 -6.82
N PHE A 40 1.50 5.96 -5.60
CA PHE A 40 0.74 4.77 -5.22
C PHE A 40 -0.72 5.11 -4.92
N THR A 41 -1.48 5.28 -6.01
CA THR A 41 -2.92 5.53 -5.99
C THR A 41 -3.67 4.38 -6.66
N ARG A 42 -4.96 4.21 -6.34
CA ARG A 42 -5.81 3.19 -6.99
C ARG A 42 -5.77 3.28 -8.51
N SER A 43 -5.88 4.49 -9.04
CA SER A 43 -5.95 4.73 -10.49
C SER A 43 -4.64 4.36 -11.16
N ASN A 44 -3.49 4.78 -10.61
CA ASN A 44 -2.18 4.44 -11.13
C ASN A 44 -1.93 2.93 -11.03
N PHE A 45 -2.29 2.31 -9.91
CA PHE A 45 -2.13 0.88 -9.71
C PHE A 45 -2.98 0.05 -10.68
N VAL A 46 -4.26 0.37 -10.83
CA VAL A 46 -5.16 -0.29 -11.80
C VAL A 46 -4.65 -0.09 -13.23
N ARG A 47 -4.15 1.09 -13.57
CA ARG A 47 -3.55 1.37 -14.88
C ARG A 47 -2.35 0.45 -15.14
N GLU A 48 -1.44 0.30 -14.18
CA GLU A 48 -0.28 -0.58 -14.31
C GLU A 48 -0.66 -2.06 -14.43
N MET A 49 -1.70 -2.48 -13.71
CA MET A 49 -2.25 -3.83 -13.75
C MET A 49 -3.06 -4.14 -15.03
N SER A 50 -3.45 -3.12 -15.78
CA SER A 50 -4.15 -3.30 -17.06
C SER A 50 -3.24 -3.80 -18.19
N THR A 51 -1.93 -3.82 -17.96
CA THR A 51 -0.94 -4.42 -18.87
C THR A 51 -0.58 -5.84 -18.41
N LYS A 52 -0.04 -6.69 -19.29
CA LYS A 52 0.41 -8.04 -18.87
C LYS A 52 1.56 -7.93 -17.87
N ARG A 53 1.28 -8.21 -16.60
CA ARG A 53 2.25 -8.24 -15.49
C ARG A 53 2.18 -9.62 -14.82
N ASN A 54 3.33 -10.26 -14.61
CA ASN A 54 3.39 -11.62 -14.05
C ASN A 54 3.69 -11.63 -12.54
N VAL A 55 4.09 -10.50 -11.98
CA VAL A 55 4.51 -10.36 -10.57
C VAL A 55 4.11 -8.98 -10.07
N VAL A 56 3.56 -8.95 -8.87
CA VAL A 56 3.21 -7.74 -8.11
C VAL A 56 3.88 -7.82 -6.74
N HIS A 57 4.54 -6.74 -6.32
CA HIS A 57 5.04 -6.57 -4.96
C HIS A 57 4.37 -5.35 -4.33
N LEU A 58 3.88 -5.51 -3.11
CA LEU A 58 3.15 -4.50 -2.34
C LEU A 58 3.76 -4.40 -0.95
N ALA A 59 4.21 -3.20 -0.58
CA ALA A 59 4.84 -2.91 0.70
C ALA A 59 4.11 -1.72 1.37
N THR A 60 3.08 -2.03 2.15
CA THR A 60 2.16 -1.06 2.78
C THR A 60 1.63 -1.60 4.10
N HIS A 61 0.91 -0.77 4.87
CA HIS A 61 -0.03 -1.31 5.87
C HIS A 61 -1.11 -2.13 5.17
N GLY A 62 -1.46 -3.28 5.74
CA GLY A 62 -2.56 -4.12 5.29
C GLY A 62 -3.60 -4.23 6.39
N GLN A 63 -4.87 -4.01 6.06
CA GLN A 63 -5.97 -4.25 6.98
C GLN A 63 -6.76 -5.47 6.51
N PHE A 64 -6.89 -6.45 7.40
CA PHE A 64 -7.62 -7.69 7.15
C PHE A 64 -8.86 -7.74 8.05
N SER A 65 -10.04 -7.90 7.45
CA SER A 65 -11.29 -8.13 8.18
C SER A 65 -11.70 -9.60 8.11
N SER A 66 -12.39 -10.08 9.15
CA SER A 66 -13.00 -11.43 9.20
C SER A 66 -14.24 -11.56 8.30
N ASN A 67 -14.82 -10.44 7.86
CA ASN A 67 -15.79 -10.42 6.78
C ASN A 67 -15.06 -10.62 5.44
N ALA A 68 -15.45 -11.66 4.70
CA ALA A 68 -14.82 -12.13 3.46
C ALA A 68 -14.73 -11.08 2.34
N GLY A 69 -15.37 -9.91 2.49
CA GLY A 69 -15.45 -8.87 1.48
C GLY A 69 -14.40 -7.75 1.54
N ILE A 70 -13.72 -7.48 2.66
CA ILE A 70 -12.90 -6.26 2.77
C ILE A 70 -11.46 -6.56 3.21
N LYS A 71 -10.54 -6.42 2.25
CA LYS A 71 -9.11 -6.19 2.46
C LYS A 71 -8.78 -4.83 1.87
N ALA A 72 -8.31 -3.90 2.69
CA ALA A 72 -7.92 -2.57 2.24
C ALA A 72 -6.39 -2.43 2.31
N LEU A 73 -5.82 -1.85 1.23
CA LEU A 73 -4.44 -1.41 1.19
C LEU A 73 -4.44 0.12 1.30
N GLN A 74 -3.45 0.66 2.00
CA GLN A 74 -3.36 2.10 2.16
C GLN A 74 -2.72 2.75 0.93
N GLU A 75 -3.37 3.76 0.37
CA GLU A 75 -2.90 4.50 -0.81
C GLU A 75 -2.28 5.84 -0.41
N GLY A 76 -1.38 6.36 -1.24
CA GLY A 76 -0.64 7.59 -0.94
C GLY A 76 -1.34 8.89 -1.31
N ASN A 77 -2.56 8.87 -1.89
CA ASN A 77 -3.31 10.11 -2.18
C ASN A 77 -4.73 10.12 -1.60
N THR A 78 -5.03 9.27 -0.63
CA THR A 78 -6.33 9.35 0.06
C THR A 78 -6.34 10.56 1.01
N PRO A 79 -7.43 11.36 1.05
CA PRO A 79 -7.58 12.43 2.04
C PRO A 79 -7.54 11.87 3.46
N GLU A 80 -6.97 12.62 4.39
CA GLU A 80 -7.12 12.34 5.82
C GLU A 80 -8.56 12.63 6.22
N TYR A 81 -9.38 11.59 6.32
CA TYR A 81 -10.67 11.67 7.00
C TYR A 81 -10.44 11.30 8.47
N GLU A 82 -10.78 12.19 9.41
CA GLU A 82 -10.92 11.79 10.81
C GLU A 82 -12.08 10.79 10.90
N GLY A 83 -11.76 9.50 11.02
CA GLY A 83 -12.76 8.46 11.15
C GLY A 83 -13.39 8.50 12.54
N VAL A 84 -14.71 8.69 12.60
CA VAL A 84 -15.50 8.13 13.71
C VAL A 84 -15.31 6.62 13.63
N VAL A 85 -14.65 6.08 14.65
CA VAL A 85 -14.46 4.64 14.84
C VAL A 85 -15.79 4.05 15.29
N ASP A 86 -16.52 3.45 14.35
CA ASP A 86 -17.58 2.49 14.68
C ASP A 86 -16.94 1.22 15.27
N GLY A 87 -16.63 1.28 16.57
CA GLY A 87 -16.78 0.16 17.50
C GLY A 87 -15.89 -1.08 17.38
N GLU A 88 -15.03 -1.23 16.39
CA GLU A 88 -14.16 -2.43 16.30
C GLU A 88 -12.69 -2.13 16.60
N SER A 89 -12.25 -2.67 17.74
CA SER A 89 -10.86 -2.71 18.19
C SER A 89 -9.97 -3.41 17.16
N VAL A 90 -9.10 -2.66 16.50
CA VAL A 90 -7.97 -3.23 15.77
C VAL A 90 -6.92 -3.61 16.82
N ALA A 91 -6.76 -4.91 17.07
CA ALA A 91 -5.70 -5.41 17.92
C ALA A 91 -4.34 -5.00 17.32
N SER A 92 -3.54 -4.26 18.10
CA SER A 92 -2.12 -4.06 17.82
C SER A 92 -1.41 -5.37 18.13
N GLU A 93 -1.08 -6.16 17.12
CA GLU A 93 -0.10 -7.21 17.31
C GLU A 93 1.29 -6.56 17.34
N THR A 94 1.94 -6.72 18.50
CA THR A 94 3.30 -6.31 18.86
C THR A 94 4.39 -6.91 18.00
#